data_AF-A0A7Z0QQZ0-F1
#
_entry.id   AF-A0A7Z0QQZ0-F1
#
_cell.length_a   1.000
_cell.length_b   1.000
_cell.length_c   1.000
_cell.angle_alpha   90.00
_cell.angle_beta   90.00
_cell.angle_gamma   90.00
#
_symmetry.space_group_name_H-M   'P 1'
#
loop_
_entity.id
_entity.type
_entity.pdbx_description
1 polymer ?
#
loop_
_entity_poly.entity_id
_entity_poly.type
_entity_poly.pdbx_seq_one_letter_code
_entity_poly.pdbx_strand_id
1 'polypeptide(L)'
;MRPTWMLGLLAVLALPAAGREPPAPHCVDARAIAEIHQADPFTLVLRDDNGGRHRLGLAGDCAGVLADEDARLVGRDGWICGAPGEAVQSARHACPVALVTPVDARAYAALVREAQAAPTTLGALVVRGERVRGFRGTPDYCVANRWLRSWHQGPSGIEVDVSPRQASGHRRYRIETTGACDDDGAEVLTLVSGTGTGMVCGHAGDHVLFSRAATAGGLEGEILRRISAGGETRCRVASVYPIDR
;
A
#
# COMPACT_ATOMS: atom_id res chain seq x y z
N MET A 1 -19.24 67.08 -8.94
CA MET A 1 -18.00 66.52 -8.37
C MET A 1 -18.30 65.10 -7.90
N ARG A 2 -17.75 64.07 -8.57
CA ARG A 2 -17.92 62.64 -8.22
C ARG A 2 -16.54 62.05 -7.97
N PRO A 3 -16.26 61.39 -6.83
CA PRO A 3 -14.98 60.77 -6.59
C PRO A 3 -14.96 59.35 -7.19
N THR A 4 -14.04 59.11 -8.11
CA THR A 4 -13.70 57.80 -8.68
C THR A 4 -12.86 57.03 -7.67
N TRP A 5 -13.38 55.90 -7.19
CA TRP A 5 -12.63 54.94 -6.37
C TRP A 5 -11.88 53.99 -7.31
N MET A 6 -10.54 54.06 -7.29
CA MET A 6 -9.68 53.08 -7.94
C MET A 6 -9.45 51.91 -6.97
N LEU A 7 -10.07 50.76 -7.27
CA LEU A 7 -9.72 49.48 -6.65
C LEU A 7 -8.43 48.95 -7.30
N GLY A 8 -7.33 48.98 -6.57
CA GLY A 8 -6.09 48.29 -6.94
C GLY A 8 -6.23 46.79 -6.68
N LEU A 9 -6.19 45.98 -7.74
CA LEU A 9 -6.01 44.55 -7.65
C LEU A 9 -4.56 44.24 -7.27
N LEU A 10 -4.33 43.79 -6.03
CA LEU A 10 -3.09 43.13 -5.62
C LEU A 10 -3.16 41.66 -6.06
N ALA A 11 -2.50 41.33 -7.17
CA ALA A 11 -2.28 39.95 -7.59
C ALA A 11 -1.14 39.35 -6.75
N VAL A 12 -1.49 38.52 -5.77
CA VAL A 12 -0.53 37.67 -5.06
C VAL A 12 -0.13 36.54 -5.99
N LEU A 13 1.10 36.61 -6.54
CA LEU A 13 1.71 35.49 -7.26
C LEU A 13 2.13 34.43 -6.23
N ALA A 14 1.33 33.37 -6.11
CA ALA A 14 1.72 32.16 -5.39
C ALA A 14 2.81 31.44 -6.20
N LEU A 15 4.07 31.60 -5.81
CA LEU A 15 5.16 30.77 -6.31
C LEU A 15 4.94 29.32 -5.82
N PRO A 16 5.12 28.31 -6.67
CA PRO A 16 5.10 26.91 -6.22
C PRO A 16 6.20 26.73 -5.18
N ALA A 17 5.89 26.05 -4.08
CA ALA A 17 6.89 25.66 -3.09
C ALA A 17 7.97 24.84 -3.82
N ALA A 18 9.17 25.39 -3.95
CA ALA A 18 10.31 24.67 -4.48
C ALA A 18 10.57 23.48 -3.55
N GLY A 19 10.39 22.26 -4.06
CA GLY A 19 10.75 21.05 -3.35
C GLY A 19 12.21 21.14 -2.91
N ARG A 20 12.51 20.75 -1.67
CA ARG A 20 13.90 20.71 -1.21
C ARG A 20 14.64 19.62 -1.97
N GLU A 21 15.77 19.97 -2.57
CA GLU A 21 16.62 19.01 -3.30
C GLU A 21 17.28 18.03 -2.32
N PRO A 22 17.16 16.71 -2.54
CA PRO A 22 17.81 15.72 -1.69
C PRO A 22 19.34 15.79 -1.81
N PRO A 23 20.10 15.63 -0.71
CA PRO A 23 21.56 15.61 -0.76
C PRO A 23 22.14 14.48 -1.62
N ALA A 24 21.41 13.37 -1.75
CA ALA A 24 21.73 12.24 -2.61
C ALA A 24 20.45 11.48 -2.98
N PRO A 25 20.44 10.67 -4.07
CA PRO A 25 19.23 10.01 -4.58
C PRO A 25 18.54 9.04 -3.62
N HIS A 26 19.25 8.54 -2.61
CA HIS A 26 18.71 7.63 -1.60
C HIS A 26 18.24 8.35 -0.34
N CYS A 27 18.53 9.65 -0.20
CA CYS A 27 18.17 10.41 0.98
C CYS A 27 16.66 10.67 1.03
N VAL A 28 16.08 10.53 2.23
CA VAL A 28 14.66 10.78 2.49
C VAL A 28 14.49 12.01 3.37
N ASP A 29 13.53 12.87 3.04
CA ASP A 29 13.15 13.99 3.91
C ASP A 29 12.23 13.48 5.02
N ALA A 30 12.71 13.50 6.27
CA ALA A 30 11.95 13.02 7.42
C ALA A 30 10.60 13.72 7.61
N ARG A 31 10.41 14.91 7.04
CA ARG A 31 9.18 15.72 7.17
C ARG A 31 8.16 15.42 6.08
N ALA A 32 8.57 14.80 4.99
CA ALA A 32 7.71 14.43 3.86
C ALA A 32 7.33 12.95 3.89
N ILE A 33 7.49 12.28 5.04
CA ILE A 33 7.13 10.87 5.21
C ILE A 33 5.62 10.78 5.39
N ALA A 34 4.96 10.12 4.45
CA ALA A 34 3.53 9.84 4.47
C ALA A 34 3.21 8.60 5.32
N GLU A 35 4.04 7.55 5.22
CA GLU A 35 3.84 6.28 5.89
C GLU A 35 5.19 5.68 6.36
N ILE A 36 5.17 5.04 7.53
CA ILE A 36 6.32 4.36 8.12
C ILE A 36 5.87 3.06 8.81
N HIS A 37 6.56 1.97 8.55
CA HIS A 37 6.33 0.68 9.20
C HIS A 37 7.64 0.06 9.67
N GLN A 38 7.59 -0.73 10.74
CA GLN A 38 8.70 -1.54 11.21
C GLN A 38 8.50 -2.98 10.77
N ALA A 39 9.28 -3.43 9.78
CA ALA A 39 9.20 -4.80 9.25
C ALA A 39 9.79 -5.81 10.22
N ASP A 40 10.91 -5.45 10.84
CA ASP A 40 11.63 -6.26 11.83
C ASP A 40 12.44 -5.34 12.78
N PRO A 41 13.14 -5.86 13.79
CA PRO A 41 13.91 -5.03 14.71
C PRO A 41 15.03 -4.19 14.09
N PHE A 42 15.47 -4.50 12.86
CA PHE A 42 16.56 -3.84 12.15
C PHE A 42 16.09 -3.10 10.88
N THR A 43 14.82 -3.18 10.52
CA THR A 43 14.31 -2.67 9.24
C THR A 43 13.07 -1.82 9.42
N LEU A 44 13.15 -0.57 8.97
CA LEU A 44 11.98 0.27 8.71
C LEU A 44 11.74 0.40 7.21
N VAL A 45 10.47 0.58 6.84
CA VAL A 45 10.07 0.86 5.47
C VAL A 45 9.24 2.15 5.45
N LEU A 46 9.58 3.02 4.51
CA LEU A 46 9.03 4.37 4.39
C LEU A 46 8.37 4.58 3.03
N ARG A 47 7.33 5.41 3.02
CA ARG A 47 6.83 6.06 1.82
C ARG A 47 6.76 7.57 2.04
N ASP A 48 7.29 8.33 1.11
CA ASP A 48 7.17 9.79 1.11
C ASP A 48 5.89 10.26 0.39
N ASP A 49 5.58 11.55 0.54
CA ASP A 49 4.41 12.19 -0.06
C ASP A 49 4.44 12.20 -1.60
N ASN A 50 5.63 12.06 -2.21
CA ASN A 50 5.79 11.95 -3.65
C ASN A 50 5.66 10.49 -4.15
N GLY A 51 5.40 9.54 -3.24
CA GLY A 51 5.30 8.11 -3.55
C GLY A 51 6.64 7.37 -3.62
N GLY A 52 7.75 8.04 -3.28
CA GLY A 52 9.05 7.39 -3.15
C GLY A 52 9.04 6.40 -1.99
N ARG A 53 9.68 5.25 -2.19
CA ARG A 53 9.67 4.11 -1.26
C ARG A 53 11.09 3.76 -0.88
N HIS A 54 11.32 3.61 0.43
CA HIS A 54 12.66 3.43 0.96
C HIS A 54 12.68 2.38 2.05
N ARG A 55 13.77 1.62 2.12
CA ARG A 55 14.14 0.76 3.24
C ARG A 55 15.21 1.45 4.06
N LEU A 56 15.00 1.53 5.37
CA LEU A 56 15.98 1.98 6.35
C LEU A 56 16.50 0.77 7.12
N GLY A 57 17.80 0.55 7.07
CA GLY A 57 18.49 -0.38 7.96
C GLY A 57 18.91 0.33 9.24
N LEU A 58 18.59 -0.25 10.39
CA LEU A 58 18.99 0.22 11.71
C LEU A 58 20.28 -0.49 12.15
N ALA A 59 21.14 0.21 12.89
CA ALA A 59 22.45 -0.31 13.29
C ALA A 59 22.39 -1.34 14.43
N GLY A 60 21.23 -1.52 15.08
CA GLY A 60 21.04 -2.41 16.21
C GLY A 60 19.61 -2.90 16.32
N ASP A 61 19.37 -3.77 17.31
CA ASP A 61 18.03 -4.25 17.64
C ASP A 61 17.20 -3.11 18.22
N CYS A 62 16.20 -2.71 17.44
CA CYS A 62 15.32 -1.58 17.70
C CYS A 62 13.85 -2.00 17.70
N ALA A 63 13.57 -3.21 18.20
CA ALA A 63 12.22 -3.74 18.28
C ALA A 63 11.25 -2.75 18.95
N GLY A 64 10.16 -2.42 18.26
CA GLY A 64 9.11 -1.54 18.78
C GLY A 64 9.47 -0.06 18.84
N VAL A 65 10.52 0.40 18.15
CA VAL A 65 10.92 1.82 18.13
C VAL A 65 9.80 2.74 17.65
N LEU A 66 8.91 2.26 16.79
CA LEU A 66 7.74 3.02 16.31
C LEU A 66 6.50 2.92 17.23
N ALA A 67 6.55 2.11 18.30
CA ALA A 67 5.47 2.02 19.28
C ALA A 67 5.49 3.18 20.28
N ASP A 68 6.59 3.95 20.31
CA ASP A 68 6.69 5.19 21.08
C ASP A 68 5.95 6.31 20.33
N GLU A 69 4.98 6.97 20.97
CA GLU A 69 4.17 8.02 20.31
C GLU A 69 4.99 9.25 19.86
N ASP A 70 6.18 9.44 20.41
CA ASP A 70 7.08 10.54 20.06
C ASP A 70 8.25 10.13 19.15
N ALA A 71 8.18 8.90 18.59
CA ALA A 71 9.15 8.39 17.63
C ALA A 71 9.21 9.29 16.39
N ARG A 72 10.42 9.76 16.08
CA ARG A 72 10.69 10.65 14.94
C ARG A 72 12.02 10.30 14.30
N LEU A 73 12.11 10.47 13.00
CA LEU A 73 13.39 10.41 12.29
C LEU A 73 14.14 11.72 12.49
N VAL A 74 15.39 11.61 12.91
CA VAL A 74 16.27 12.74 13.17
C VAL A 74 17.52 12.57 12.31
N GLY A 75 17.83 13.63 11.56
CA GLY A 75 19.04 13.69 10.75
C GLY A 75 19.38 15.12 10.42
N ARG A 76 20.55 15.32 9.79
CA ARG A 76 21.06 16.66 9.50
C ARG A 76 20.10 17.38 8.54
N ASP A 77 19.68 18.58 8.93
CA ASP A 77 18.71 19.40 8.19
C ASP A 77 17.36 18.71 7.91
N GLY A 78 17.05 17.62 8.62
CA GLY A 78 15.84 16.80 8.40
C GLY A 78 15.99 15.72 7.32
N TRP A 79 17.19 15.51 6.77
CA TRP A 79 17.48 14.43 5.82
C TRP A 79 17.97 13.17 6.52
N ILE A 80 17.56 12.01 6.00
CA ILE A 80 18.04 10.69 6.41
C ILE A 80 18.71 10.04 5.21
N CYS A 81 20.01 9.84 5.29
CA CYS A 81 20.87 9.33 4.22
C CYS A 81 21.70 8.10 4.66
N GLY A 82 21.62 7.68 5.92
CA GLY A 82 22.51 6.68 6.53
C GLY A 82 23.82 7.27 7.05
N ALA A 83 23.85 8.56 7.35
CA ALA A 83 25.04 9.23 7.87
C ALA A 83 25.16 9.08 9.42
N PRO A 84 26.38 9.15 9.98
CA PRO A 84 26.56 9.14 11.43
C PRO A 84 25.75 10.23 12.13
N GLY A 85 25.07 9.85 13.22
CA GLY A 85 24.22 10.76 14.00
C GLY A 85 22.76 10.81 13.53
N GLU A 86 22.42 10.14 12.43
CA GLU A 86 21.02 9.93 12.04
C GLU A 86 20.40 8.76 12.82
N ALA A 87 19.17 8.94 13.28
CA ALA A 87 18.50 7.95 14.12
C ALA A 87 16.98 8.08 14.04
N VAL A 88 16.30 7.00 14.39
CA VAL A 88 14.91 7.06 14.88
C VAL A 88 14.99 7.32 16.37
N GLN A 89 14.44 8.44 16.81
CA GLN A 89 14.53 8.89 18.18
C GLN A 89 13.15 8.94 18.82
N SER A 90 13.03 8.39 20.00
CA SER A 90 11.90 8.56 20.92
C SER A 90 12.41 9.07 22.27
N ALA A 91 11.50 9.26 23.23
CA ALA A 91 11.86 9.63 24.60
C ALA A 91 12.68 8.52 25.29
N ARG A 92 12.53 7.27 24.84
CA ARG A 92 13.10 6.08 25.48
C ARG A 92 14.35 5.55 24.78
N HIS A 93 14.43 5.70 23.46
CA HIS A 93 15.47 5.06 22.66
C HIS A 93 15.94 5.97 21.51
N ALA A 94 17.20 5.82 21.14
CA ALA A 94 17.74 6.34 19.89
C ALA A 94 18.32 5.17 19.10
N CYS A 95 17.72 4.93 17.94
CA CYS A 95 18.02 3.81 17.06
C CYS A 95 18.76 4.32 15.82
N PRO A 96 20.09 4.15 15.76
CA PRO A 96 20.88 4.73 14.68
C PRO A 96 20.49 4.14 13.33
N VAL A 97 20.38 4.99 12.32
CA VAL A 97 20.18 4.57 10.93
C VAL A 97 21.54 4.23 10.33
N ALA A 98 21.67 3.01 9.82
CA ALA A 98 22.90 2.51 9.20
C ALA A 98 22.88 2.63 7.67
N LEU A 99 21.70 2.48 7.05
CA LEU A 99 21.57 2.47 5.60
C LEU A 99 20.19 2.97 5.17
N VAL A 100 20.14 3.67 4.03
CA VAL A 100 18.91 4.05 3.36
C VAL A 100 18.99 3.61 1.91
N THR A 101 18.01 2.84 1.47
CA THR A 101 17.99 2.28 0.11
C THR A 101 16.62 2.50 -0.53
N PRO A 102 16.53 3.07 -1.74
CA PRO A 102 15.27 3.11 -2.48
C PRO A 102 14.83 1.67 -2.83
N VAL A 103 13.54 1.41 -2.76
CA VAL A 103 12.95 0.10 -3.09
C VAL A 103 11.82 0.26 -4.10
N ASP A 104 11.59 -0.80 -4.89
CA ASP A 104 10.46 -0.83 -5.81
C ASP A 104 9.14 -1.15 -5.10
N ALA A 105 8.05 -1.11 -5.87
CA ALA A 105 6.70 -1.39 -5.38
C ALA A 105 6.55 -2.78 -4.75
N ARG A 106 7.20 -3.77 -5.37
CA ARG A 106 7.11 -5.18 -4.96
C ARG A 106 7.81 -5.39 -3.63
N ALA A 107 9.05 -4.90 -3.50
CA ALA A 107 9.82 -4.97 -2.27
C ALA A 107 9.15 -4.18 -1.13
N TYR A 108 8.61 -3.00 -1.43
CA TYR A 108 7.83 -2.23 -0.45
C TYR A 108 6.61 -3.01 0.08
N ALA A 109 5.79 -3.57 -0.82
CA ALA A 109 4.62 -4.37 -0.42
C ALA A 109 5.01 -5.60 0.43
N ALA A 110 6.13 -6.25 0.10
CA ALA A 110 6.65 -7.37 0.89
C ALA A 110 7.04 -6.94 2.32
N LEU A 111 7.78 -5.85 2.47
CA LEU A 111 8.23 -5.33 3.77
C LEU A 111 7.04 -4.87 4.64
N VAL A 112 6.04 -4.20 4.05
CA VAL A 112 4.85 -3.78 4.81
C VAL A 112 4.03 -4.99 5.27
N ARG A 113 3.91 -6.02 4.44
CA ARG A 113 3.26 -7.27 4.84
C ARG A 113 4.01 -7.94 6.00
N GLU A 114 5.35 -7.97 5.98
CA GLU A 114 6.16 -8.47 7.09
C GLU A 114 5.88 -7.70 8.38
N ALA A 115 5.84 -6.37 8.31
CA ALA A 115 5.49 -5.51 9.45
C ALA A 115 4.10 -5.82 10.04
N GLN A 116 3.14 -6.23 9.19
CA GLN A 116 1.78 -6.56 9.59
C GLN A 116 1.57 -8.02 10.00
N ALA A 117 2.54 -8.90 9.69
CA ALA A 117 2.45 -10.33 10.02
C ALA A 117 2.70 -10.60 11.51
N ALA A 118 3.37 -9.68 12.21
CA ALA A 118 3.63 -9.80 13.63
C ALA A 118 2.29 -9.75 14.41
N PRO A 119 1.92 -10.82 15.13
CA PRO A 119 0.68 -10.82 15.90
C PRO A 119 0.84 -9.86 17.08
N THR A 120 0.23 -8.67 16.99
CA THR A 120 -0.02 -7.88 18.20
C THR A 120 -1.15 -8.57 18.95
N THR A 121 -0.81 -9.28 20.03
CA THR A 121 -1.83 -9.83 20.93
C THR A 121 -2.53 -8.67 21.63
N LEU A 122 -3.66 -8.24 21.07
CA LEU A 122 -4.54 -7.29 21.72
C LEU A 122 -5.17 -8.00 22.93
N GLY A 123 -5.18 -7.35 24.10
CA GLY A 123 -5.95 -7.82 25.26
C GLY A 123 -7.43 -7.98 24.90
N ALA A 124 -8.20 -8.73 25.70
CA ALA A 124 -9.59 -9.07 25.40
C ALA A 124 -10.42 -7.84 24.93
N LEU A 125 -10.76 -7.81 23.63
CA LEU A 125 -11.54 -6.74 23.02
C LEU A 125 -13.02 -7.11 23.06
N VAL A 126 -13.85 -6.23 23.64
CA VAL A 126 -15.31 -6.29 23.47
C VAL A 126 -15.66 -5.61 22.15
N VAL A 127 -15.98 -6.41 21.13
CA VAL A 127 -16.43 -5.89 19.82
C VAL A 127 -17.84 -5.33 19.98
N ARG A 128 -17.96 -4.00 20.12
CA ARG A 128 -19.24 -3.29 19.95
C ARG A 128 -19.41 -3.02 18.46
N GLY A 129 -20.42 -3.63 17.86
CA GLY A 129 -20.67 -3.62 16.42
C GLY A 129 -21.06 -2.25 15.87
N GLU A 130 -20.12 -1.33 15.79
CA GLU A 130 -20.23 -0.16 14.93
C GLU A 130 -19.51 -0.49 13.62
N ARG A 131 -20.26 -0.58 12.51
CA ARG A 131 -19.67 -0.76 11.17
C ARG A 131 -18.89 0.51 10.82
N VAL A 132 -17.62 0.56 11.21
CA VAL A 132 -16.67 1.55 10.70
C VAL A 132 -16.59 1.35 9.18
N ARG A 133 -16.77 2.44 8.42
CA ARG A 133 -16.70 2.42 6.95
C ARG A 133 -15.31 1.99 6.51
N GLY A 134 -15.16 0.70 6.22
CA GLY A 134 -14.12 0.07 5.39
C GLY A 134 -12.68 0.32 5.83
N PHE A 135 -11.96 -0.75 6.16
CA PHE A 135 -10.50 -0.73 6.19
C PHE A 135 -9.98 -0.13 4.88
N ARG A 136 -9.35 1.05 4.95
CA ARG A 136 -8.55 1.60 3.85
C ARG A 136 -7.11 1.13 4.07
N GLY A 137 -6.84 -0.15 3.83
CA GLY A 137 -5.48 -0.53 3.43
C GLY A 137 -5.00 0.39 2.31
N THR A 138 -3.74 0.79 2.33
CA THR A 138 -3.26 1.78 1.37
C THR A 138 -3.27 1.18 -0.05
N PRO A 139 -3.74 1.94 -1.06
CA PRO A 139 -3.62 1.54 -2.46
C PRO A 139 -2.18 1.25 -2.91
N ASP A 140 -1.15 1.53 -2.11
CA ASP A 140 0.24 1.19 -2.46
C ASP A 140 0.58 -0.29 -2.37
N TYR A 141 -0.21 -1.11 -1.68
CA TYR A 141 -0.02 -2.57 -1.60
C TYR A 141 -1.33 -3.37 -1.48
N CYS A 142 -2.49 -2.71 -1.58
CA CYS A 142 -3.79 -3.36 -1.57
C CYS A 142 -4.59 -3.00 -2.82
N VAL A 143 -5.41 -3.94 -3.30
CA VAL A 143 -6.35 -3.72 -4.40
C VAL A 143 -7.70 -4.33 -4.09
N ALA A 144 -8.77 -3.69 -4.58
CA ALA A 144 -10.14 -4.11 -4.30
C ALA A 144 -10.92 -4.48 -5.57
N ASN A 145 -11.83 -5.44 -5.44
CA ASN A 145 -12.69 -5.86 -6.55
C ASN A 145 -13.47 -4.70 -7.20
N ARG A 146 -13.98 -3.77 -6.37
CA ARG A 146 -14.73 -2.58 -6.79
C ARG A 146 -13.90 -1.56 -7.61
N TRP A 147 -12.58 -1.69 -7.60
CA TRP A 147 -11.67 -0.83 -8.36
C TRP A 147 -11.42 -1.36 -9.77
N LEU A 148 -11.58 -2.67 -9.98
CA LEU A 148 -11.24 -3.36 -11.21
C LEU A 148 -12.05 -2.86 -12.41
N ARG A 149 -11.38 -2.79 -13.55
CA ARG A 149 -11.95 -2.45 -14.87
C ARG A 149 -11.73 -3.54 -15.88
N SER A 150 -10.51 -4.05 -15.93
CA SER A 150 -10.07 -5.15 -16.77
C SER A 150 -8.98 -5.91 -16.05
N TRP A 151 -8.74 -7.13 -16.49
CA TRP A 151 -7.64 -7.95 -16.04
C TRP A 151 -7.09 -8.75 -17.21
N HIS A 152 -5.85 -9.17 -17.11
CA HIS A 152 -5.23 -10.10 -18.04
C HIS A 152 -4.14 -10.90 -17.33
N GLN A 153 -3.93 -12.13 -17.79
CA GLN A 153 -2.85 -12.97 -17.31
C GLN A 153 -1.53 -12.53 -17.96
N GLY A 154 -0.52 -12.22 -17.14
CA GLY A 154 0.84 -11.91 -17.58
C GLY A 154 1.85 -12.99 -17.18
N PRO A 155 3.07 -12.95 -17.72
CA PRO A 155 4.11 -13.95 -17.44
C PRO A 155 4.60 -13.94 -15.98
N SER A 156 4.39 -12.84 -15.25
CA SER A 156 4.84 -12.67 -13.86
C SER A 156 3.68 -12.61 -12.86
N GLY A 157 2.45 -12.88 -13.29
CA GLY A 157 1.25 -12.78 -12.47
C GLY A 157 0.09 -12.13 -13.22
N ILE A 158 -1.00 -11.89 -12.50
CA ILE A 158 -2.19 -11.25 -13.05
C ILE A 158 -1.97 -9.74 -13.04
N GLU A 159 -2.27 -9.09 -14.16
CA GLU A 159 -2.29 -7.64 -14.24
C GLU A 159 -3.74 -7.15 -14.28
N VAL A 160 -4.05 -6.18 -13.43
CA VAL A 160 -5.41 -5.63 -13.34
C VAL A 160 -5.37 -4.13 -13.58
N ASP A 161 -6.24 -3.63 -14.45
CA ASP A 161 -6.46 -2.21 -14.59
C ASP A 161 -7.58 -1.78 -13.64
N VAL A 162 -7.40 -0.62 -13.01
CA VAL A 162 -8.28 -0.09 -11.97
C VAL A 162 -8.71 1.34 -12.24
N SER A 163 -9.74 1.79 -11.54
CA SER A 163 -10.16 3.18 -11.56
C SER A 163 -9.20 4.06 -10.72
N PRO A 164 -8.48 5.02 -11.32
CA PRO A 164 -7.45 5.80 -10.59
C PRO A 164 -8.04 6.65 -9.46
N ARG A 165 -9.29 7.11 -9.63
CA ARG A 165 -10.03 7.86 -8.62
C ARG A 165 -10.20 7.11 -7.30
N GLN A 166 -10.20 5.78 -7.34
CA GLN A 166 -10.40 4.93 -6.16
C GLN A 166 -9.10 4.32 -5.65
N ALA A 167 -8.06 4.28 -6.48
CA ALA A 167 -6.77 3.66 -6.22
C ALA A 167 -5.64 4.70 -6.04
N SER A 168 -5.96 5.86 -5.46
CA SER A 168 -4.98 6.95 -5.21
C SER A 168 -4.11 7.32 -6.43
N GLY A 169 -4.68 7.31 -7.63
CA GLY A 169 -3.98 7.65 -8.86
C GLY A 169 -3.38 6.46 -9.61
N HIS A 170 -3.21 5.31 -8.97
CA HIS A 170 -2.75 4.06 -9.61
C HIS A 170 -3.77 3.58 -10.64
N ARG A 171 -3.30 3.06 -11.77
CA ARG A 171 -4.09 2.63 -12.92
C ARG A 171 -4.02 1.14 -13.16
N ARG A 172 -2.92 0.49 -12.80
CA ARG A 172 -2.70 -0.94 -12.97
C ARG A 172 -1.85 -1.50 -11.85
N TYR A 173 -2.22 -2.72 -11.46
CA TYR A 173 -1.57 -3.48 -10.41
C TYR A 173 -1.12 -4.81 -10.95
N ARG A 174 -0.06 -5.34 -10.34
CA ARG A 174 0.31 -6.74 -10.48
C ARG A 174 -0.09 -7.49 -9.22
N ILE A 175 -0.69 -8.65 -9.44
CA ILE A 175 -1.08 -9.62 -8.43
C ILE A 175 -0.30 -10.89 -8.71
N GLU A 176 0.70 -11.19 -7.90
CA GLU A 176 1.44 -12.45 -7.98
C GLU A 176 0.70 -13.51 -7.17
N THR A 177 0.61 -14.73 -7.69
CA THR A 177 -0.04 -15.86 -7.03
C THR A 177 0.99 -16.91 -6.62
N THR A 178 0.67 -17.73 -5.61
CA THR A 178 1.52 -18.88 -5.27
C THR A 178 1.22 -20.04 -6.21
N GLY A 179 2.23 -20.44 -7.00
CA GLY A 179 2.09 -21.53 -7.98
C GLY A 179 1.50 -21.06 -9.32
N ALA A 180 1.38 -22.00 -10.26
CA ALA A 180 0.74 -21.74 -11.55
C ALA A 180 -0.77 -21.56 -11.33
N CYS A 181 -1.29 -20.42 -11.80
CA CYS A 181 -2.69 -20.10 -11.77
C CYS A 181 -3.24 -20.18 -13.18
N ASP A 182 -4.03 -21.23 -13.41
CA ASP A 182 -4.69 -21.44 -14.68
C ASP A 182 -5.99 -20.65 -14.70
N ASP A 183 -6.13 -19.81 -15.72
CA ASP A 183 -7.31 -19.01 -15.97
C ASP A 183 -8.24 -19.65 -17.01
N ASP A 184 -7.94 -20.84 -17.58
CA ASP A 184 -8.67 -21.61 -18.62
C ASP A 184 -9.98 -20.97 -19.17
N GLY A 185 -9.83 -19.87 -19.91
CA GLY A 185 -10.94 -19.16 -20.55
C GLY A 185 -11.93 -18.50 -19.59
N ALA A 186 -11.47 -18.08 -18.42
CA ALA A 186 -12.22 -17.29 -17.46
C ALA A 186 -12.50 -15.89 -18.03
N GLU A 187 -13.71 -15.42 -17.81
CA GLU A 187 -14.14 -14.09 -18.24
C GLU A 187 -14.18 -13.13 -17.04
N VAL A 188 -14.36 -13.68 -15.84
CA VAL A 188 -14.55 -12.93 -14.60
C VAL A 188 -13.46 -13.29 -13.62
N LEU A 189 -12.77 -12.25 -13.15
CA LEU A 189 -11.83 -12.31 -12.03
C LEU A 189 -12.49 -11.67 -10.80
N THR A 190 -12.47 -12.38 -9.68
CA THR A 190 -12.92 -11.86 -8.39
C THR A 190 -11.80 -11.91 -7.37
N LEU A 191 -11.59 -10.80 -6.67
CA LEU A 191 -10.64 -10.70 -5.56
C LEU A 191 -11.34 -10.96 -4.24
N VAL A 192 -10.84 -11.93 -3.47
CA VAL A 192 -11.41 -12.32 -2.18
C VAL A 192 -10.37 -12.12 -1.07
N SER A 193 -10.73 -11.25 -0.13
CA SER A 193 -9.94 -10.95 1.06
C SER A 193 -10.03 -12.09 2.08
N GLY A 194 -8.90 -12.58 2.56
CA GLY A 194 -8.84 -13.54 3.67
C GLY A 194 -9.21 -12.93 5.01
N THR A 195 -9.10 -11.61 5.15
CA THR A 195 -9.34 -10.86 6.40
C THR A 195 -10.69 -10.14 6.44
N GLY A 196 -11.52 -10.29 5.39
CA GLY A 196 -12.84 -9.65 5.31
C GLY A 196 -12.81 -8.13 5.13
N THR A 197 -11.65 -7.55 4.80
CA THR A 197 -11.48 -6.10 4.60
C THR A 197 -12.02 -5.62 3.24
N GLY A 198 -12.43 -6.54 2.37
CA GLY A 198 -12.89 -6.24 1.01
C GLY A 198 -11.76 -5.81 0.07
N MET A 199 -10.51 -6.02 0.47
CA MET A 199 -9.30 -5.77 -0.32
C MET A 199 -8.34 -6.93 -0.18
N VAL A 200 -7.58 -7.17 -1.24
CA VAL A 200 -6.51 -8.16 -1.29
C VAL A 200 -5.18 -7.39 -1.21
N CYS A 201 -4.35 -7.79 -0.25
CA CYS A 201 -3.05 -7.17 0.01
C CYS A 201 -1.92 -8.22 0.03
N GLY A 202 -2.24 -9.49 -0.26
CA GLY A 202 -1.31 -10.62 -0.13
C GLY A 202 -1.22 -11.15 1.30
N HIS A 203 -2.27 -10.97 2.10
CA HIS A 203 -2.39 -11.59 3.41
C HIS A 203 -2.70 -13.08 3.31
N ALA A 204 -2.50 -13.80 4.41
CA ALA A 204 -2.96 -15.18 4.51
C ALA A 204 -4.47 -15.28 4.25
N GLY A 205 -4.86 -16.16 3.34
CA GLY A 205 -6.26 -16.36 2.96
C GLY A 205 -6.73 -15.51 1.77
N ASP A 206 -5.96 -14.50 1.37
CA ASP A 206 -6.24 -13.74 0.15
C ASP A 206 -6.13 -14.64 -1.09
N HIS A 207 -7.11 -14.54 -1.98
CA HIS A 207 -7.12 -15.32 -3.20
C HIS A 207 -7.86 -14.63 -4.34
N VAL A 208 -7.49 -15.03 -5.56
CA VAL A 208 -8.20 -14.75 -6.80
C VAL A 208 -9.12 -15.93 -7.11
N LEU A 209 -10.33 -15.64 -7.54
CA LEU A 209 -11.25 -16.59 -8.12
C LEU A 209 -11.43 -16.27 -9.60
N PHE A 210 -11.23 -17.29 -10.44
CA PHE A 210 -11.53 -17.25 -11.86
C PHE A 210 -12.83 -17.96 -12.13
N SER A 211 -13.71 -17.34 -12.93
CA SER A 211 -14.99 -17.93 -13.32
C SER A 211 -15.36 -17.53 -14.75
N ARG A 212 -16.14 -18.37 -15.43
CA ARG A 212 -16.76 -18.02 -16.72
C ARG A 212 -17.98 -17.15 -16.47
N ALA A 213 -18.28 -16.22 -17.37
CA ALA A 213 -19.48 -15.41 -17.21
C ALA A 213 -20.70 -16.32 -17.22
N ALA A 214 -21.59 -16.14 -16.25
CA ALA A 214 -22.85 -16.86 -16.26
C ALA A 214 -23.65 -16.38 -17.47
N THR A 215 -23.98 -17.29 -18.39
CA THR A 215 -25.01 -17.02 -19.38
C THR A 215 -26.31 -16.80 -18.61
N ALA A 216 -26.90 -15.61 -18.74
CA ALA A 216 -28.13 -15.26 -18.05
C ALA A 216 -29.23 -16.26 -18.45
N GLY A 217 -29.63 -17.15 -17.53
CA GLY A 217 -30.56 -18.21 -17.87
C GLY A 217 -31.19 -18.92 -16.68
N GLY A 218 -32.24 -18.30 -16.11
CA GLY A 218 -33.29 -18.97 -15.33
C GLY A 218 -32.89 -19.75 -14.07
N LEU A 219 -33.90 -20.29 -13.37
CA LEU A 219 -33.71 -21.10 -12.15
C LEU A 219 -32.84 -22.36 -12.39
N GLU A 220 -32.84 -22.89 -13.62
CA GLU A 220 -32.00 -24.03 -14.02
C GLU A 220 -30.51 -23.67 -14.11
N GLY A 221 -30.16 -22.46 -14.56
CA GLY A 221 -28.78 -21.97 -14.57
C GLY A 221 -28.20 -21.76 -13.17
N GLU A 222 -29.04 -21.39 -12.19
CA GLU A 222 -28.64 -21.24 -10.79
C GLU A 222 -28.36 -22.61 -10.12
N ILE A 223 -29.13 -23.64 -10.46
CA ILE A 223 -28.95 -25.01 -9.97
C ILE A 223 -27.71 -25.65 -10.61
N LEU A 224 -27.54 -25.50 -11.92
CA LEU A 224 -26.32 -25.93 -12.63
C LEU A 224 -25.09 -25.20 -12.09
N ARG A 225 -25.14 -23.90 -11.78
CA ARG A 225 -24.03 -23.16 -11.16
C ARG A 225 -23.60 -23.73 -9.81
N ARG A 226 -24.53 -24.20 -8.99
CA ARG A 226 -24.22 -24.84 -7.69
C ARG A 226 -23.63 -26.24 -7.84
N ILE A 227 -23.98 -26.95 -8.91
CA ILE A 227 -23.46 -28.29 -9.22
C ILE A 227 -22.11 -28.20 -9.97
N SER A 228 -21.91 -27.15 -10.78
CA SER A 228 -20.72 -26.85 -11.57
C SER A 228 -19.64 -26.06 -10.80
N ALA A 229 -19.64 -26.11 -9.46
CA ALA A 229 -18.56 -25.59 -8.62
C ALA A 229 -17.16 -26.18 -8.95
N GLY A 230 -17.06 -27.08 -9.92
CA GLY A 230 -15.80 -27.52 -10.55
C GLY A 230 -15.23 -26.59 -11.63
N GLY A 231 -15.81 -25.42 -11.87
CA GLY A 231 -15.31 -24.43 -12.84
C GLY A 231 -14.64 -23.18 -12.24
N GLU A 232 -14.54 -23.08 -10.92
CA GLU A 232 -13.88 -21.96 -10.23
C GLU A 232 -12.44 -22.32 -9.86
N THR A 233 -11.47 -21.73 -10.56
CA THR A 233 -10.06 -21.88 -10.17
C THR A 233 -9.72 -20.87 -9.08
N ARG A 234 -9.24 -21.37 -7.94
CA ARG A 234 -8.82 -20.56 -6.80
C ARG A 234 -7.31 -20.47 -6.70
N CYS A 235 -6.83 -19.24 -6.59
CA CYS A 235 -5.43 -18.91 -6.62
C CYS A 235 -5.04 -18.06 -5.42
N ARG A 236 -4.21 -18.59 -4.52
CA ARG A 236 -3.73 -17.80 -3.38
C ARG A 236 -2.84 -16.67 -3.87
N VAL A 237 -3.08 -15.48 -3.33
CA VAL A 237 -2.30 -14.28 -3.65
C VAL A 237 -1.04 -14.27 -2.81
N ALA A 238 0.10 -14.13 -3.48
CA ALA A 238 1.42 -14.00 -2.89
C ALA A 238 1.82 -12.54 -2.68
N SER A 239 1.49 -11.63 -3.60
CA SER A 239 1.80 -10.20 -3.47
C SER A 239 0.86 -9.35 -4.34
N VAL A 240 0.67 -8.09 -3.95
CA VAL A 240 -0.06 -7.07 -4.72
C VAL A 240 0.72 -5.77 -4.67
N TYR A 241 0.92 -5.13 -5.81
CA TYR A 241 1.58 -3.83 -5.90
C TYR A 241 1.24 -3.09 -7.20
N PRO A 242 1.22 -1.74 -7.20
CA PRO A 242 1.05 -0.96 -8.41
C PRO A 242 2.27 -1.09 -9.32
N ILE A 243 2.04 -1.11 -10.64
CA ILE A 243 3.11 -1.24 -11.65
C ILE A 243 3.27 -0.02 -12.54
N ASP A 244 2.53 1.04 -12.25
CA ASP A 244 2.57 2.30 -12.96
C ASP A 244 3.35 3.33 -12.14
N ARG A 245 3.92 4.29 -12.85
CA ARG A 245 4.45 5.54 -12.29
C ARG A 245 3.74 6.70 -12.95
#